data_AF-A0A7W6HW41-F1
#
_entry.id   AF-A0A7W6HW41-F1
#
_cell.length_a   1.000
_cell.length_b   1.000
_cell.length_c   1.000
_cell.angle_alpha   90.00
_cell.angle_beta   90.00
_cell.angle_gamma   90.00
#
_symmetry.space_group_name_H-M   'P 1'
#
loop_
_entity.id
_entity.type
_entity.pdbx_description
1 polymer ?
#
loop_
_entity_poly.entity_id
_entity_poly.type
_entity_poly.pdbx_seq_one_letter_code
_entity_poly.pdbx_strand_id
1 'polypeptide(L)' 'MKFLLCPKCGIRRFYVKDEKGNNCLVQVTTDYVVVPVHEGDSLEGFDTETLYCLGCSWSGSPKSLKRY' A
#
# COMPACT_ATOMS: atom_id res chain seq x y z
N MET A 1 2.80 -8.11 -14.11
CA MET A 1 2.43 -6.79 -13.54
C MET A 1 3.59 -6.27 -12.73
N LYS A 2 3.99 -5.01 -12.92
CA LYS A 2 5.05 -4.37 -12.12
C LYS A 2 4.41 -3.62 -10.96
N PHE A 3 5.05 -3.68 -9.79
CA PHE A 3 4.58 -3.02 -8.57
C PHE A 3 5.63 -2.03 -8.08
N LEU A 4 5.15 -0.98 -7.41
CA LEU A 4 6.01 -0.03 -6.74
C LEU A 4 6.55 -0.62 -5.44
N LEU A 5 7.74 -0.16 -5.06
CA LEU A 5 8.48 -0.63 -3.90
C LEU A 5 8.63 0.47 -2.87
N CYS A 6 8.76 0.05 -1.61
CA CYS A 6 9.04 0.97 -0.53
C CYS A 6 10.42 1.61 -0.78
N PRO A 7 10.52 2.95 -0.72
CA PRO A 7 11.78 3.65 -0.98
C PRO A 7 12.86 3.33 0.07
N LYS A 8 12.48 2.87 1.28
CA LYS A 8 13.41 2.52 2.35
C LYS A 8 13.91 1.08 2.31
N CYS A 9 13.00 0.10 2.24
CA CYS A 9 13.36 -1.31 2.37
C CYS A 9 13.17 -2.15 1.09
N GLY A 10 12.60 -1.58 0.03
CA GLY A 10 12.45 -2.27 -1.25
C GLY A 10 11.37 -3.35 -1.29
N ILE A 11 10.50 -3.47 -0.28
CA ILE A 11 9.37 -4.40 -0.32
C ILE A 11 8.19 -3.83 -1.10
N ARG A 12 7.34 -4.70 -1.66
CA ARG A 12 6.11 -4.31 -2.39
C ARG A 12 4.82 -4.35 -1.56
N ARG A 13 4.88 -4.88 -0.34
CA ARG A 13 3.69 -5.10 0.50
C ARG A 13 3.47 -3.89 1.41
N PHE A 14 2.29 -3.31 1.30
CA PHE A 14 1.85 -2.20 2.12
C PHE A 14 0.55 -2.59 2.82
N TYR A 15 0.15 -1.81 3.80
CA TYR A 15 -1.17 -1.89 4.38
C TYR A 15 -1.75 -0.48 4.51
N VAL A 16 -3.05 -0.37 4.35
CA VAL A 16 -3.83 0.86 4.60
C VAL A 16 -4.58 0.69 5.90
N LYS A 17 -4.90 1.79 6.56
CA LYS A 17 -5.71 1.80 7.77
C LYS A 17 -7.03 2.48 7.51
N ASP A 18 -8.08 1.96 8.11
CA ASP A 18 -9.40 2.59 8.18
C ASP A 18 -9.53 3.39 9.49
N GLU A 19 -10.50 4.31 9.55
CA GLU A 19 -10.82 5.07 10.77
C GLU A 19 -11.19 4.16 11.96
N LYS A 20 -11.74 2.97 11.69
CA LYS A 20 -12.04 1.94 12.70
C LYS A 20 -10.82 1.18 13.20
N GLY A 21 -9.62 1.46 12.67
CA GLY A 21 -8.38 0.80 13.07
C GLY A 21 -8.12 -0.55 12.37
N ASN A 22 -8.94 -0.91 11.38
CA ASN A 22 -8.69 -2.08 10.55
C ASN A 22 -7.48 -1.84 9.64
N ASN A 23 -6.70 -2.89 9.38
CA ASN A 23 -5.57 -2.85 8.46
C ASN A 23 -5.81 -3.79 7.27
N CYS A 24 -5.84 -3.24 6.06
CA CYS A 24 -5.97 -4.03 4.85
C CYS A 24 -4.63 -4.10 4.12
N LEU A 25 -4.22 -5.32 3.72
CA LEU A 25 -3.02 -5.55 2.95
C LEU A 25 -3.23 -5.15 1.49
N VAL A 26 -2.39 -4.25 1.01
CA VAL A 26 -2.45 -3.71 -0.35
C VAL A 26 -1.10 -3.76 -1.06
N GLN A 27 -1.16 -3.73 -2.38
CA GLN A 27 -0.03 -3.53 -3.26
C GLN A 27 -0.32 -2.34 -4.16
N VAL A 28 0.74 -1.66 -4.62
CA VAL A 28 0.60 -0.53 -5.52
C VAL A 28 1.22 -0.88 -6.85
N THR A 29 0.45 -0.75 -7.91
CA THR A 29 0.93 -0.95 -9.27
C THR A 29 1.81 0.23 -9.72
N THR A 30 2.57 0.07 -10.79
CA THR A 30 3.37 1.17 -11.37
C THR A 30 2.55 2.37 -11.84
N ASP A 31 1.23 2.20 -11.98
CA ASP A 31 0.27 3.24 -12.33
C ASP A 31 -0.26 4.00 -11.09
N TYR A 32 0.32 3.75 -9.92
CA TYR A 32 -0.13 4.30 -8.64
C TYR A 32 -1.53 3.84 -8.21
N VAL A 33 -2.04 2.78 -8.83
CA VAL A 33 -3.30 2.14 -8.43
C VAL A 33 -3.03 1.21 -7.25
N VAL A 34 -3.73 1.47 -6.15
CA VAL A 34 -3.74 0.63 -4.94
C VAL A 34 -4.70 -0.53 -5.18
N VAL A 35 -4.21 -1.75 -5.04
CA VAL A 35 -4.99 -2.98 -5.18
C VAL A 35 -4.89 -3.82 -3.91
N PRO A 36 -5.99 -4.39 -3.41
CA PRO A 36 -5.94 -5.30 -2.27
C PRO A 36 -5.19 -6.59 -2.66
N VAL A 37 -4.46 -7.16 -1.70
CA VAL A 37 -3.75 -8.43 -1.91
C VAL A 37 -4.71 -9.62 -1.88
N HIS A 38 -5.78 -9.51 -1.08
CA HIS A 38 -6.79 -10.53 -0.94
C HIS A 38 -7.98 -10.20 -1.85
N GLU A 39 -8.39 -11.16 -2.68
CA GLU A 39 -9.42 -11.00 -3.72
C GLU A 39 -10.85 -10.80 -3.19
N GLY A 40 -11.04 -10.61 -1.89
CA GLY A 40 -12.33 -10.30 -1.24
C GLY A 40 -12.28 -9.11 -0.27
N ASP A 41 -11.11 -8.50 -0.10
CA ASP A 41 -10.98 -7.31 0.74
C ASP A 41 -11.47 -6.08 -0.02
N SER A 42 -12.47 -5.41 0.54
CA SER A 42 -12.96 -4.14 0.01
C SER A 42 -12.11 -3.01 0.56
N LEU A 43 -11.60 -2.15 -0.32
CA LEU A 43 -10.95 -0.89 0.07
C LEU A 43 -11.96 0.23 0.37
N GLU A 44 -13.26 -0.09 0.39
CA GLU A 44 -14.32 0.85 0.74
C GLU A 44 -14.20 1.25 2.22
N GLY A 45 -13.88 2.53 2.46
CA GLY A 45 -13.63 3.11 3.78
C GLY A 45 -12.15 3.29 4.14
N PHE A 46 -11.25 2.54 3.50
CA PHE A 46 -9.83 2.62 3.81
C PHE A 46 -9.17 3.88 3.24
N ASP A 47 -8.25 4.45 4.01
CA ASP A 47 -7.42 5.57 3.55
C ASP A 47 -6.38 5.06 2.55
N THR A 48 -6.69 5.19 1.26
CA THR A 48 -5.77 4.81 0.16
C THR A 48 -4.71 5.87 -0.14
N GLU A 49 -4.82 7.04 0.50
CA GLU A 49 -3.86 8.14 0.38
C GLU A 49 -2.60 7.89 1.21
N THR A 50 -2.73 7.20 2.34
CA THR A 50 -1.64 6.88 3.25
C THR A 50 -1.35 5.39 3.30
N LEU A 51 -0.23 5.00 2.71
CA LEU A 51 0.26 3.63 2.75
C LEU A 51 1.25 3.46 3.89
N TYR A 52 1.17 2.32 4.55
CA TYR A 52 2.13 1.92 5.57
C TYR A 52 2.90 0.70 5.09
N CYS A 53 4.22 0.78 5.18
CA CYS A 53 5.12 -0.29 4.78
C CYS A 53 5.15 -1.38 5.85
N LEU A 54 4.91 -2.63 5.44
CA LEU A 54 4.92 -3.79 6.33
C LEU A 54 6.30 -4.06 6.96
N GLY A 55 7.39 -3.71 6.26
CA GLY A 55 8.74 -4.12 6.67
C GLY A 55 9.51 -3.09 7.48
N CYS A 56 9.36 -1.79 7.19
CA CYS A 56 10.14 -0.72 7.83
C CYS A 56 9.29 0.36 8.49
N SER A 57 7.98 0.14 8.62
CA SER A 57 7.01 1.12 9.15
C SER A 57 7.04 2.49 8.46
N TRP A 58 7.59 2.59 7.26
CA TRP A 58 7.51 3.80 6.45
C TRP A 58 6.05 4.10 6.12
N SER A 59 5.61 5.32 6.35
CA SER A 59 4.30 5.81 5.94
C SER A 59 4.44 6.89 4.87
N GLY A 60 3.53 6.89 3.90
CA GLY A 60 3.47 7.94 2.89
C GLY A 60 2.57 7.59 1.72
N SER A 61 2.47 8.52 0.78
CA SER A 61 1.56 8.39 -0.36
C SER A 61 2.09 7.44 -1.44
N PRO A 62 1.21 6.84 -2.26
CA PRO A 62 1.60 5.99 -3.40
C PRO A 62 2.63 6.65 -4.31
N LYS A 63 2.54 7.96 -4.48
CA LYS A 63 3.45 8.78 -5.32
C LYS A 63 4.90 8.79 -4.83
N SER A 64 5.14 8.58 -3.53
CA SER A 64 6.48 8.55 -2.94
C SER A 64 7.17 7.19 -3.05
N LEU A 65 6.49 6.20 -3.63
CA LEU A 65 7.07 4.87 -3.83
C LEU A 65 8.08 4.86 -4.99
N LYS A 66 9.07 3.96 -4.88
CA LYS A 66 10.11 3.80 -5.88
C LYS A 66 9.70 2.78 -6.93
N ARG A 67 9.97 3.08 -8.21
CA ARG A 67 9.94 2.09 -9.31
C ARG A 67 11.21 1.24 -9.28
N TYR A 68 11.08 -0.07 -9.55
CA TYR A 68 12.22 -0.97 -9.73
C TYR A 68 13.02 -0.57 -10.98
#